data_AF-A0A2G4GFA2-F1
#
_entry.id   AF-A0A2G4GFA2-F1
#
_cell.length_a   1.000
_cell.length_b   1.000
_cell.length_c   1.000
_cell.angle_alpha   90.00
_cell.angle_beta   90.00
_cell.angle_gamma   90.00
#
_symmetry.space_group_name_H-M   'P 1'
#
loop_
_entity.id
_entity.type
_entity.pdbx_description
1 polymer ?
#
loop_
_entity_poly.entity_id
_entity_poly.type
_entity_poly.pdbx_seq_one_letter_code
_entity_poly.pdbx_strand_id
1 'polypeptide(L)'
;LRLRMTGYLPSLVSGATPFNGNPVYVLESGRYYDPVWFYDSPLPQRFDPIFAEKQTEGVSNTSSKDEDRKSFLATPLFLDADFWINLPVYTDHPTLGVNGALVNATLWNASNTARFFRSPANAPAAVAEMSAIPELRQTWMFTLTSLQHYQFIGGPFFNSLYSNSEPLLWLSTDPVMLDALVRDRMNSLRKKGGFVDISDEIRTLEFAESLGVGSTKTKLVKIVPVD
;
A
#
# COMPACT_ATOMS: atom_id res chain seq x y z
N LEU A 1 -18.44 -5.10 -4.25
CA LEU A 1 -19.27 -4.05 -4.92
C LEU A 1 -18.42 -2.97 -5.60
N ARG A 2 -17.40 -2.42 -4.90
CA ARG A 2 -16.54 -1.32 -5.39
C ARG A 2 -15.92 -1.56 -6.77
N LEU A 3 -15.24 -2.70 -6.98
CA LEU A 3 -14.63 -3.02 -8.28
C LEU A 3 -15.62 -3.05 -9.45
N ARG A 4 -16.88 -3.40 -9.20
CA ARG A 4 -17.94 -3.34 -10.23
C ARG A 4 -18.39 -1.92 -10.50
N MET A 5 -18.54 -1.10 -9.45
CA MET A 5 -18.93 0.31 -9.58
C MET A 5 -17.85 1.15 -10.27
N THR A 6 -16.58 0.80 -10.10
CA THR A 6 -15.45 1.47 -10.75
C THR A 6 -15.12 0.89 -12.13
N GLY A 7 -15.94 -0.04 -12.64
CA GLY A 7 -15.77 -0.62 -13.97
C GLY A 7 -14.61 -1.61 -14.13
N TYR A 8 -14.07 -2.18 -13.05
CA TYR A 8 -13.10 -3.29 -13.16
C TYR A 8 -13.80 -4.65 -13.38
N LEU A 9 -14.99 -4.83 -12.83
CA LEU A 9 -15.79 -6.05 -13.04
C LEU A 9 -16.97 -5.79 -13.98
N PRO A 10 -17.45 -6.82 -14.70
CA PRO A 10 -18.62 -6.71 -15.57
C PRO A 10 -19.82 -6.09 -14.88
N SER A 11 -20.53 -5.23 -15.60
CA SER A 11 -21.84 -4.74 -15.19
C SER A 11 -22.81 -5.92 -15.09
N LEU A 12 -23.66 -5.91 -14.07
CA LEU A 12 -24.72 -6.91 -13.92
C LEU A 12 -25.73 -6.89 -15.07
N VAL A 13 -25.80 -5.78 -15.82
CA VAL A 13 -26.76 -5.60 -16.91
C VAL A 13 -26.22 -6.14 -18.23
N SER A 14 -24.96 -5.86 -18.57
CA SER A 14 -24.37 -6.27 -19.86
C SER A 14 -23.63 -7.59 -19.81
N GLY A 15 -23.13 -8.00 -18.63
CA GLY A 15 -22.24 -9.17 -18.48
C GLY A 15 -20.87 -9.02 -19.17
N ALA A 16 -20.64 -7.93 -19.92
CA ALA A 16 -19.41 -7.68 -20.66
C ALA A 16 -18.32 -7.13 -19.74
N THR A 17 -17.13 -7.73 -19.80
CA THR A 17 -15.94 -7.20 -19.13
C THR A 17 -15.30 -6.08 -19.97
N PRO A 18 -14.89 -4.95 -19.36
CA PRO A 18 -14.10 -3.93 -20.06
C PRO A 18 -12.67 -4.38 -20.35
N PHE A 19 -12.20 -5.43 -19.68
CA PHE A 19 -10.86 -6.00 -19.82
C PHE A 19 -10.94 -7.34 -20.57
N ASN A 20 -11.45 -7.34 -21.80
CA ASN A 20 -11.55 -8.59 -22.58
C ASN A 20 -10.15 -9.18 -22.84
N GLY A 21 -10.01 -10.50 -22.67
CA GLY A 21 -8.72 -11.20 -22.73
C GLY A 21 -7.76 -10.91 -21.57
N ASN A 22 -8.12 -10.04 -20.62
CA ASN A 22 -7.28 -9.64 -19.49
C ASN A 22 -7.99 -9.94 -18.17
N PRO A 23 -7.61 -11.01 -17.45
CA PRO A 23 -8.30 -11.40 -16.23
C PRO A 23 -8.15 -10.36 -15.12
N VAL A 24 -9.24 -10.13 -14.38
CA VAL A 24 -9.26 -9.26 -13.19
C VAL A 24 -9.38 -10.13 -11.94
N TYR A 25 -8.36 -10.08 -11.10
CA TYR A 25 -8.27 -10.88 -9.88
C TYR A 25 -8.82 -10.11 -8.68
N VAL A 26 -9.83 -10.66 -8.00
CA VAL A 26 -10.44 -10.08 -6.80
C VAL A 26 -9.83 -10.73 -5.57
N LEU A 27 -8.82 -10.10 -4.97
CA LEU A 27 -8.12 -10.65 -3.80
C LEU A 27 -9.03 -10.82 -2.58
N GLU A 28 -10.03 -9.95 -2.40
CA GLU A 28 -11.07 -10.06 -1.36
C GLU A 28 -11.88 -11.38 -1.44
N SER A 29 -11.83 -12.09 -2.58
CA SER A 29 -12.48 -13.40 -2.71
C SER A 29 -11.82 -14.51 -1.89
N GLY A 30 -10.60 -14.29 -1.39
CA GLY A 30 -9.82 -15.27 -0.64
C GLY A 30 -9.17 -16.38 -1.48
N ARG A 31 -9.47 -16.46 -2.78
CA ARG A 31 -9.07 -17.58 -3.66
C ARG A 31 -7.62 -17.56 -4.13
N TYR A 32 -6.94 -16.42 -3.95
CA TYR A 32 -5.61 -16.16 -4.50
C TYR A 32 -4.52 -16.13 -3.42
N TYR A 33 -4.85 -16.67 -2.25
CA TYR A 33 -3.94 -16.81 -1.12
C TYR A 33 -3.65 -18.30 -0.92
N ASP A 34 -2.37 -18.61 -0.75
CA ASP A 34 -1.93 -19.96 -0.43
C ASP A 34 -1.52 -20.02 1.07
N PRO A 35 -1.97 -21.03 1.83
CA PRO A 35 -1.65 -21.17 3.25
C PRO A 35 -0.16 -21.27 3.59
N VAL A 36 0.70 -21.62 2.61
CA VAL A 36 2.15 -21.71 2.76
C VAL A 36 2.83 -20.35 2.60
N TRP A 37 2.21 -19.43 1.84
CA TRP A 37 2.77 -18.12 1.54
C TRP A 37 2.17 -17.03 2.43
N PHE A 38 2.78 -16.84 3.60
CA PHE A 38 2.35 -15.82 4.56
C PHE A 38 3.51 -15.10 5.24
N TYR A 39 3.24 -13.85 5.60
CA TYR A 39 4.00 -13.09 6.57
C TYR A 39 3.45 -13.34 7.98
N ASP A 40 4.31 -13.78 8.91
CA ASP A 40 3.98 -14.00 10.32
C ASP A 40 4.63 -12.92 11.18
N SER A 41 3.82 -12.16 11.90
CA SER A 41 4.31 -11.21 12.90
C SER A 41 4.35 -11.90 14.27
N PRO A 42 5.52 -12.05 14.91
CA PRO A 42 5.66 -12.80 16.15
C PRO A 42 5.08 -12.09 17.38
N LEU A 43 4.62 -10.83 17.25
CA LEU A 43 4.17 -10.04 18.38
C LEU A 43 2.66 -10.27 18.67
N PRO A 44 2.30 -10.68 19.89
CA PRO A 44 0.90 -10.82 20.29
C PRO A 44 0.20 -9.45 20.28
N GLN A 45 -1.06 -9.43 19.83
CA GLN A 45 -1.93 -8.25 19.81
C GLN A 45 -1.99 -7.63 21.22
N ARG A 46 -1.36 -6.48 21.44
CA ARG A 46 -1.67 -5.64 22.62
C ARG A 46 -2.92 -4.83 22.28
N PHE A 47 -4.04 -5.28 22.83
CA PHE A 47 -5.38 -4.75 22.61
C PHE A 47 -5.57 -3.34 23.19
N ASP A 48 -6.27 -2.49 22.44
CA ASP A 48 -7.14 -1.45 23.02
C ASP A 48 -8.52 -1.54 22.32
N PRO A 49 -9.55 -2.13 22.96
CA PRO A 49 -10.77 -2.59 22.29
C PRO A 49 -11.65 -1.48 21.70
N ILE A 50 -11.49 -0.23 22.15
CA ILE A 50 -12.42 0.87 21.82
C ILE A 50 -12.17 1.47 20.43
N PHE A 51 -10.91 1.47 19.94
CA PHE A 51 -10.59 1.99 18.61
C PHE A 51 -10.80 0.96 17.48
N ALA A 52 -10.73 -0.34 17.81
CA ALA A 52 -10.88 -1.43 16.86
C ALA A 52 -12.33 -1.57 16.34
N GLU A 53 -13.35 -1.27 17.16
CA GLU A 53 -14.76 -1.35 16.75
C GLU A 53 -15.08 -0.38 15.60
N LYS A 54 -14.67 0.89 15.67
CA LYS A 54 -14.98 1.88 14.63
C LYS A 54 -14.33 1.62 13.27
N GLN A 55 -13.17 0.97 13.23
CA GLN A 55 -12.49 0.64 11.97
C GLN A 55 -12.90 -0.72 11.38
N THR A 56 -13.61 -1.55 12.16
CA THR A 56 -14.04 -2.89 11.74
C THR A 56 -15.54 -3.14 11.83
N GLU A 57 -16.33 -2.06 11.92
CA GLU A 57 -17.79 -2.11 11.72
C GLU A 57 -18.11 -2.87 10.41
N GLY A 58 -18.71 -4.05 10.56
CA GLY A 58 -19.13 -4.91 9.45
C GLY A 58 -18.21 -6.08 9.08
N VAL A 59 -17.08 -6.30 9.78
CA VAL A 59 -16.17 -7.44 9.52
C VAL A 59 -16.18 -8.40 10.71
N SER A 60 -16.87 -9.54 10.60
CA SER A 60 -16.89 -10.58 11.63
C SER A 60 -15.52 -11.26 11.77
N ASN A 61 -14.99 -11.34 12.99
CA ASN A 61 -13.75 -12.07 13.27
C ASN A 61 -14.03 -13.58 13.42
N THR A 62 -13.79 -14.36 12.36
CA THR A 62 -14.08 -15.80 12.32
C THR A 62 -12.82 -16.69 12.28
N SER A 63 -11.63 -16.12 12.46
CA SER A 63 -10.34 -16.82 12.37
C SER A 63 -9.82 -17.35 13.71
N SER A 64 -8.98 -18.39 13.65
CA SER A 64 -8.28 -18.93 14.83
C SER A 64 -7.12 -18.02 15.26
N LYS A 65 -6.66 -18.14 16.52
CA LYS A 65 -5.54 -17.33 17.05
C LYS A 65 -4.24 -17.47 16.26
N ASP A 66 -4.01 -18.61 15.61
CA ASP A 66 -2.83 -18.86 14.77
C ASP A 66 -2.97 -18.26 13.36
N GLU A 67 -4.19 -18.21 12.81
CA GLU A 67 -4.48 -17.52 11.55
C GLU A 67 -4.48 -16.00 11.72
N ASP A 68 -4.86 -15.51 12.90
CA ASP A 68 -4.84 -14.08 13.25
C ASP A 68 -3.44 -13.45 13.14
N ARG A 69 -2.38 -14.26 13.23
CA ARG A 69 -0.98 -13.80 13.10
C ARG A 69 -0.45 -13.77 11.67
N LYS A 70 -1.14 -14.41 10.72
CA LYS A 70 -0.65 -14.63 9.36
C LYS A 70 -1.30 -13.68 8.38
N SER A 71 -0.49 -13.02 7.56
CA SER A 71 -0.94 -12.28 6.39
C SER A 71 -0.54 -13.02 5.14
N PHE A 72 -1.51 -13.63 4.45
CA PHE A 72 -1.22 -14.39 3.24
C PHE A 72 -0.96 -13.45 2.06
N LEU A 73 0.07 -13.76 1.30
CA LEU A 73 0.51 -12.99 0.14
C LEU A 73 -0.28 -13.39 -1.11
N ALA A 74 -0.58 -12.43 -1.97
CA ALA A 74 -1.29 -12.70 -3.23
C ALA A 74 -0.39 -13.49 -4.19
N THR A 75 -0.64 -14.80 -4.29
CA THR A 75 0.13 -15.72 -5.14
C THR A 75 0.23 -15.33 -6.61
N PRO A 76 -0.76 -14.65 -7.25
CA PRO A 76 -0.60 -14.24 -8.65
C PRO A 76 0.61 -13.33 -8.90
N LEU A 77 1.06 -12.59 -7.88
CA LEU A 77 2.19 -11.67 -8.05
C LEU A 77 3.55 -12.37 -8.13
N PHE A 78 3.70 -13.59 -7.60
CA PHE A 78 5.01 -14.25 -7.50
C PHE A 78 5.02 -15.73 -7.91
N LEU A 79 3.86 -16.35 -8.14
CA LEU A 79 3.77 -17.71 -8.69
C LEU A 79 3.28 -17.74 -10.15
N ASP A 80 2.38 -16.83 -10.53
CA ASP A 80 1.74 -16.87 -11.85
C ASP A 80 2.34 -15.85 -12.83
N ALA A 81 2.70 -14.65 -12.36
CA ALA A 81 3.24 -13.59 -13.19
C ALA A 81 4.77 -13.65 -13.28
N ASP A 82 5.33 -13.52 -14.49
CA ASP A 82 6.78 -13.34 -14.68
C ASP A 82 7.28 -12.06 -14.01
N PHE A 83 6.46 -11.01 -14.09
CA PHE A 83 6.67 -9.74 -13.41
C PHE A 83 5.37 -8.96 -13.30
N TRP A 84 5.34 -7.96 -12.42
CA TRP A 84 4.21 -7.06 -12.24
C TRP A 84 4.66 -5.60 -12.05
N ILE A 85 3.74 -4.69 -12.38
CA ILE A 85 3.93 -3.25 -12.25
C ILE A 85 3.02 -2.75 -11.15
N ASN A 86 3.58 -2.02 -10.19
CA ASN A 86 2.82 -1.41 -9.11
C ASN A 86 2.26 -0.04 -9.53
N LEU A 87 0.96 0.18 -9.33
CA LEU A 87 0.25 1.41 -9.70
C LEU A 87 -0.42 2.07 -8.49
N PRO A 88 0.35 2.65 -7.55
CA PRO A 88 -0.20 3.26 -6.34
C PRO A 88 -0.84 4.63 -6.63
N VAL A 89 -1.85 4.97 -5.84
CA VAL A 89 -2.36 6.33 -5.66
C VAL A 89 -1.90 6.83 -4.30
N TYR A 90 -1.23 7.99 -4.29
CA TYR A 90 -0.62 8.50 -3.07
C TYR A 90 -1.60 9.23 -2.15
N THR A 91 -1.59 8.84 -0.89
CA THR A 91 -2.22 9.60 0.20
C THR A 91 -1.26 9.69 1.39
N ASP A 92 -1.41 10.69 2.24
CA ASP A 92 -0.87 10.60 3.59
C ASP A 92 -1.59 9.49 4.37
N HIS A 93 -0.97 9.02 5.44
CA HIS A 93 -1.59 8.05 6.33
C HIS A 93 -1.12 8.26 7.77
N PRO A 94 -2.03 8.36 8.76
CA PRO A 94 -1.66 8.67 10.14
C PRO A 94 -0.74 7.62 10.78
N THR A 95 -0.84 6.36 10.35
CA THR A 95 -0.03 5.25 10.87
C THR A 95 1.21 4.92 10.02
N LEU A 96 1.16 5.17 8.71
CA LEU A 96 2.17 4.68 7.76
C LEU A 96 3.02 5.81 7.18
N GLY A 97 2.62 7.06 7.44
CA GLY A 97 3.24 8.28 6.95
C GLY A 97 2.80 8.55 5.52
N VAL A 98 3.25 7.70 4.60
CA VAL A 98 2.87 7.71 3.19
C VAL A 98 2.20 6.39 2.84
N ASN A 99 0.99 6.48 2.31
CA ASN A 99 0.31 5.36 1.66
C ASN A 99 0.59 5.46 0.16
N GLY A 100 1.56 4.66 -0.29
CA GLY A 100 2.17 4.77 -1.61
C GLY A 100 2.62 3.43 -2.17
N ALA A 101 3.78 3.43 -2.82
CA ALA A 101 4.36 2.26 -3.47
C ALA A 101 4.50 1.06 -2.53
N LEU A 102 5.12 1.25 -1.36
CA LEU A 102 5.35 0.14 -0.42
C LEU A 102 4.05 -0.42 0.12
N VAL A 103 3.13 0.43 0.55
CA VAL A 103 1.86 0.02 1.16
C VAL A 103 0.94 -0.65 0.14
N ASN A 104 0.87 -0.13 -1.09
CA ASN A 104 0.08 -0.72 -2.18
C ASN A 104 0.56 -2.13 -2.55
N ALA A 105 1.87 -2.34 -2.57
CA ALA A 105 2.47 -3.64 -2.84
C ALA A 105 2.29 -4.66 -1.69
N THR A 106 2.05 -4.19 -0.47
CA THR A 106 2.08 -5.02 0.74
C THR A 106 0.71 -5.07 1.42
N LEU A 107 0.39 -4.13 2.31
CA LEU A 107 -0.82 -4.17 3.14
C LEU A 107 -2.12 -4.17 2.34
N TRP A 108 -2.17 -3.49 1.19
CA TRP A 108 -3.36 -3.49 0.33
C TRP A 108 -3.46 -4.70 -0.59
N ASN A 109 -2.43 -5.52 -0.62
CA ASN A 109 -2.31 -6.67 -1.52
C ASN A 109 -2.14 -8.00 -0.77
N ALA A 110 -2.23 -7.98 0.56
CA ALA A 110 -2.22 -9.17 1.40
C ALA A 110 -3.51 -9.27 2.22
N SER A 111 -3.80 -10.48 2.66
CA SER A 111 -4.94 -10.75 3.55
C SER A 111 -4.62 -10.45 5.02
N ASN A 112 -5.67 -10.31 5.82
CA ASN A 112 -5.59 -10.10 7.27
C ASN A 112 -4.69 -8.91 7.68
N THR A 113 -4.64 -7.87 6.85
CA THR A 113 -3.80 -6.68 7.06
C THR A 113 -4.48 -5.64 7.95
N ALA A 114 -5.80 -5.74 8.11
CA ALA A 114 -6.58 -4.90 9.04
C ALA A 114 -6.02 -4.92 10.48
N ARG A 115 -5.36 -6.02 10.89
CA ARG A 115 -4.73 -6.14 12.21
C ARG A 115 -3.60 -5.12 12.45
N PHE A 116 -2.89 -4.72 11.40
CA PHE A 116 -1.80 -3.74 11.54
C PHE A 116 -2.32 -2.34 11.84
N PHE A 117 -3.56 -2.03 11.45
CA PHE A 117 -4.23 -0.80 11.86
C PHE A 117 -4.82 -0.88 13.27
N ARG A 118 -5.08 -2.08 13.79
CA ARG A 118 -5.43 -2.33 15.20
C ARG A 118 -4.23 -2.25 16.14
N SER A 119 -3.01 -2.46 15.63
CA SER A 119 -1.75 -2.25 16.36
C SER A 119 -0.80 -1.34 15.55
N PRO A 120 -1.09 -0.02 15.50
CA PRO A 120 -0.41 0.94 14.63
C PRO A 120 1.12 0.92 14.73
N ALA A 121 1.66 0.59 15.91
CA ALA A 121 3.10 0.54 16.17
C ALA A 121 3.85 -0.45 15.25
N ASN A 122 3.20 -1.53 14.83
CA ASN A 122 3.85 -2.60 14.06
C ASN A 122 3.64 -2.45 12.54
N ALA A 123 2.71 -1.60 12.10
CA ALA A 123 2.37 -1.48 10.68
C ALA A 123 3.55 -1.01 9.81
N PRO A 124 4.37 -0.01 10.22
CA PRO A 124 5.56 0.39 9.48
C PRO A 124 6.56 -0.76 9.26
N ALA A 125 6.82 -1.55 10.30
CA ALA A 125 7.73 -2.70 10.23
C ALA A 125 7.17 -3.79 9.31
N ALA A 126 5.88 -4.11 9.40
CA ALA A 126 5.24 -5.11 8.55
C ALA A 126 5.30 -4.73 7.07
N VAL A 127 5.05 -3.45 6.73
CA VAL A 127 5.21 -2.95 5.35
C VAL A 127 6.63 -3.18 4.86
N ALA A 128 7.63 -2.78 5.65
CA ALA A 128 9.03 -2.94 5.29
C ALA A 128 9.41 -4.42 5.11
N GLU A 129 9.07 -5.28 6.08
CA GLU A 129 9.40 -6.70 6.05
C GLU A 129 8.71 -7.43 4.89
N MET A 130 7.42 -7.16 4.64
CA MET A 130 6.70 -7.75 3.51
C MET A 130 7.28 -7.28 2.16
N SER A 131 7.68 -6.01 2.06
CA SER A 131 8.29 -5.49 0.82
C SER A 131 9.69 -6.06 0.55
N ALA A 132 10.35 -6.61 1.58
CA ALA A 132 11.64 -7.26 1.48
C ALA A 132 11.55 -8.77 1.16
N ILE A 133 10.34 -9.35 1.11
CA ILE A 133 10.15 -10.77 0.78
C ILE A 133 10.69 -11.04 -0.63
N PRO A 134 11.72 -11.90 -0.80
CA PRO A 134 12.39 -12.08 -2.08
C PRO A 134 11.45 -12.46 -3.22
N GLU A 135 10.51 -13.36 -2.98
CA GLU A 135 9.56 -13.85 -3.98
C GLU A 135 8.67 -12.73 -4.51
N LEU A 136 8.21 -11.83 -3.62
CA LEU A 136 7.42 -10.67 -4.02
C LEU A 136 8.29 -9.60 -4.71
N ARG A 137 9.51 -9.39 -4.21
CA ARG A 137 10.42 -8.33 -4.67
C ARG A 137 11.04 -8.63 -6.04
N GLN A 138 11.31 -9.90 -6.33
CA GLN A 138 11.95 -10.34 -7.58
C GLN A 138 11.04 -10.15 -8.80
N THR A 139 9.73 -10.35 -8.64
CA THR A 139 8.75 -10.14 -9.71
C THR A 139 8.23 -8.70 -9.78
N TRP A 140 8.52 -7.85 -8.77
CA TRP A 140 8.20 -6.42 -8.81
C TRP A 140 9.14 -5.66 -9.73
N MET A 141 8.72 -5.48 -10.98
CA MET A 141 9.54 -4.85 -12.03
C MET A 141 9.83 -3.39 -11.71
N PHE A 142 8.77 -2.57 -11.58
CA PHE A 142 8.86 -1.18 -11.18
C PHE A 142 7.52 -0.68 -10.62
N THR A 143 7.55 0.52 -10.06
CA THR A 143 6.36 1.29 -9.71
C THR A 143 6.19 2.43 -10.69
N LEU A 144 4.97 2.58 -11.19
CA LEU A 144 4.55 3.71 -12.02
C LEU A 144 3.45 4.45 -11.27
N THR A 145 3.65 5.74 -11.01
CA THR A 145 2.69 6.55 -10.25
C THR A 145 2.38 7.86 -10.94
N SER A 146 1.11 8.26 -10.88
CA SER A 146 0.65 9.55 -11.34
C SER A 146 0.58 10.52 -10.16
N LEU A 147 1.18 11.70 -10.33
CA LEU A 147 1.03 12.82 -9.39
C LEU A 147 -0.13 13.75 -9.77
N GLN A 148 -0.95 13.37 -10.76
CA GLN A 148 -2.11 14.17 -11.18
C GLN A 148 -3.20 14.22 -10.10
N HIS A 149 -3.18 13.30 -9.13
CA HIS A 149 -4.05 13.37 -7.98
C HIS A 149 -3.43 12.63 -6.80
N TYR A 150 -2.99 13.39 -5.79
CA TYR A 150 -2.52 12.82 -4.52
C TYR A 150 -3.00 13.67 -3.34
N GLN A 151 -3.16 13.02 -2.19
CA GLN A 151 -3.66 13.68 -0.99
C GLN A 151 -2.55 13.86 0.03
N PHE A 152 -2.35 15.08 0.50
CA PHE A 152 -1.28 15.40 1.45
C PHE A 152 -1.79 15.58 2.88
N ILE A 153 -3.09 15.52 3.19
CA ILE A 153 -3.63 15.51 4.57
C ILE A 153 -4.93 14.71 4.63
N GLY A 154 -5.14 13.98 5.73
CA GLY A 154 -6.45 13.42 6.12
C GLY A 154 -6.77 12.06 5.52
N GLY A 155 -5.76 11.37 4.98
CA GLY A 155 -5.90 10.01 4.50
C GLY A 155 -6.19 9.02 5.64
N PRO A 156 -6.60 7.78 5.33
CA PRO A 156 -6.69 7.18 3.99
C PRO A 156 -7.97 7.55 3.21
N PHE A 157 -8.94 8.21 3.84
CA PHE A 157 -10.17 8.62 3.17
C PHE A 157 -9.94 9.84 2.29
N PHE A 158 -10.60 9.86 1.12
CA PHE A 158 -10.46 10.96 0.18
C PHE A 158 -11.02 12.26 0.75
N ASN A 159 -10.23 13.33 0.64
CA ASN A 159 -10.56 14.69 1.01
C ASN A 159 -10.03 15.65 -0.06
N SER A 160 -10.95 16.21 -0.85
CA SER A 160 -10.62 17.09 -1.97
C SER A 160 -9.92 18.38 -1.55
N LEU A 161 -10.15 18.88 -0.33
CA LEU A 161 -9.53 20.11 0.18
C LEU A 161 -8.02 19.96 0.42
N TYR A 162 -7.55 18.73 0.59
CA TYR A 162 -6.15 18.41 0.85
C TYR A 162 -5.54 17.55 -0.24
N SER A 163 -6.06 17.70 -1.46
CA SER A 163 -5.51 17.08 -2.66
C SER A 163 -4.70 18.09 -3.47
N ASN A 164 -3.69 17.60 -4.17
CA ASN A 164 -2.93 18.38 -5.14
C ASN A 164 -2.79 17.61 -6.46
N SER A 165 -2.50 18.34 -7.52
CA SER A 165 -2.34 17.81 -8.87
C SER A 165 -1.08 18.37 -9.51
N GLU A 166 -0.24 17.48 -10.01
CA GLU A 166 0.93 17.80 -10.82
C GLU A 166 0.87 16.98 -12.11
N PRO A 167 1.15 17.56 -13.29
CA PRO A 167 1.12 16.86 -14.57
C PRO A 167 2.39 16.00 -14.75
N LEU A 168 2.67 15.12 -13.79
CA LEU A 168 3.86 14.29 -13.73
C LEU A 168 3.47 12.82 -13.55
N LEU A 169 4.21 11.97 -14.25
CA LEU A 169 4.22 10.53 -14.08
C LEU A 169 5.63 10.13 -13.67
N TRP A 170 5.76 9.35 -12.61
CA TRP A 170 7.05 8.86 -12.12
C TRP A 170 7.14 7.34 -12.25
N LEU A 171 8.29 6.88 -12.72
CA LEU A 171 8.64 5.47 -12.80
C LEU A 171 9.93 5.24 -12.03
N SER A 172 9.97 4.21 -11.18
CA SER A 172 11.19 3.80 -10.47
C SER A 172 11.15 2.32 -10.12
N THR A 173 12.31 1.67 -10.14
CA THR A 173 12.52 0.34 -9.56
C THR A 173 12.80 0.40 -8.06
N ASP A 174 13.04 1.60 -7.51
CA ASP A 174 13.19 1.88 -6.08
C ASP A 174 11.86 2.45 -5.54
N PRO A 175 11.02 1.64 -4.86
CA PRO A 175 9.75 2.10 -4.30
C PRO A 175 9.93 2.99 -3.06
N VAL A 176 11.02 2.80 -2.30
CA VAL A 176 11.31 3.62 -1.11
C VAL A 176 11.63 5.05 -1.54
N MET A 177 12.39 5.23 -2.61
CA MET A 177 12.71 6.54 -3.17
C MET A 177 11.46 7.26 -3.65
N LEU A 178 10.52 6.57 -4.31
CA LEU A 178 9.26 7.19 -4.73
C LEU A 178 8.44 7.66 -3.52
N ASP A 179 8.27 6.81 -2.50
CA ASP A 179 7.54 7.18 -1.30
C ASP A 179 8.22 8.33 -0.55
N ALA A 180 9.56 8.35 -0.48
CA ALA A 180 10.34 9.43 0.13
C ALA A 180 10.19 10.75 -0.63
N LEU A 181 10.24 10.73 -1.97
CA LEU A 181 10.04 11.93 -2.79
C LEU A 181 8.62 12.47 -2.65
N VAL A 182 7.61 11.59 -2.59
CA VAL A 182 6.24 12.02 -2.35
C VAL A 182 6.05 12.54 -0.92
N ARG A 183 6.71 11.95 0.10
CA ARG A 183 6.74 12.50 1.47
C ARG A 183 7.24 13.95 1.47
N ASP A 184 8.36 14.22 0.78
CA ASP A 184 8.93 15.56 0.67
C ASP A 184 7.95 16.55 0.02
N ARG A 185 7.24 16.11 -1.03
CA ARG A 185 6.19 16.91 -1.70
C ARG A 185 5.01 17.18 -0.76
N MET A 186 4.49 16.15 -0.08
CA MET A 186 3.39 16.30 0.88
C MET A 186 3.76 17.25 2.02
N ASN A 187 4.96 17.14 2.58
CA ASN A 187 5.45 18.04 3.62
C ASN A 187 5.62 19.48 3.11
N SER A 188 6.08 19.67 1.86
CA SER A 188 6.10 21.00 1.24
C SER A 188 4.71 21.64 1.16
N LEU A 189 3.68 20.86 0.78
CA LEU A 189 2.29 21.33 0.73
C LEU A 189 1.71 21.58 2.11
N ARG A 190 1.97 20.70 3.09
CA ARG A 190 1.59 20.87 4.49
C ARG A 190 2.13 22.20 5.03
N LYS A 191 3.42 22.48 4.85
CA LYS A 191 4.04 23.76 5.27
C LYS A 191 3.38 24.97 4.63
N LYS A 192 3.11 24.92 3.32
CA LYS A 192 2.41 26.01 2.61
C LYS A 192 1.01 26.25 3.17
N GLY A 193 0.34 25.22 3.65
CA GLY A 193 -0.97 25.30 4.30
C GLY A 193 -0.94 25.58 5.81
N GLY A 194 0.24 25.75 6.42
CA GLY A 194 0.38 25.95 7.87
C GLY A 194 0.21 24.69 8.72
N PHE A 195 0.35 23.50 8.10
CA PHE A 195 0.26 22.21 8.78
C PHE A 195 1.65 21.68 9.14
N VAL A 196 1.69 20.79 10.14
CA VAL A 196 2.90 20.04 10.51
C VAL A 196 3.25 18.99 9.48
N ASP A 197 4.54 18.66 9.41
CA ASP A 197 5.05 17.57 8.57
C ASP A 197 4.49 16.21 9.02
N ILE A 198 4.53 15.23 8.11
CA ILE A 198 4.37 13.82 8.47
C ILE A 198 5.38 13.51 9.58
N SER A 199 4.89 12.90 10.67
CA SER A 199 5.70 12.63 11.85
C SER A 199 6.92 11.75 11.53
N ASP A 200 8.10 12.18 11.96
CA ASP A 200 9.36 11.42 11.88
C ASP A 200 9.34 10.18 12.78
N GLU A 201 8.37 10.07 13.69
CA GLU A 201 8.15 8.86 14.49
C GLU A 201 7.63 7.70 13.63
N ILE A 202 7.05 7.99 12.46
CA ILE A 202 6.57 6.98 11.52
C ILE A 202 7.71 6.53 10.61
N ARG A 203 8.35 5.43 11.01
CA ARG A 203 9.63 4.97 10.43
C ARG A 203 9.52 3.95 9.29
N THR A 204 8.43 3.98 8.51
CA THR A 204 8.17 3.01 7.43
C THR A 204 9.31 3.00 6.41
N LEU A 205 9.75 4.19 5.98
CA LEU A 205 10.77 4.34 4.95
C LEU A 205 12.16 3.95 5.46
N GLU A 206 12.47 4.32 6.69
CA GLU A 206 13.74 4.03 7.34
C GLU A 206 13.90 2.53 7.61
N PHE A 207 12.82 1.82 7.96
CA PHE A 207 12.84 0.36 8.07
C PHE A 207 13.01 -0.32 6.70
N ALA A 208 12.31 0.15 5.67
CA ALA A 208 12.45 -0.41 4.32
C ALA A 208 13.87 -0.20 3.77
N GLU A 209 14.48 0.97 3.99
CA GLU A 209 15.88 1.22 3.65
C GLU A 209 16.84 0.31 4.42
N SER A 210 16.62 0.08 5.73
CA SER A 210 17.49 -0.81 6.51
C SER A 210 17.41 -2.27 6.09
N LEU A 211 16.29 -2.69 5.51
CA LEU A 211 16.10 -4.02 4.92
C LEU A 211 16.61 -4.10 3.47
N GLY A 212 17.16 -3.01 2.92
CA GLY A 212 17.73 -2.98 1.58
C GLY A 212 16.70 -2.92 0.45
N VAL A 213 15.46 -2.51 0.74
CA VAL A 213 14.38 -2.43 -0.25
C VAL A 213 14.60 -1.26 -1.23
N GLY A 214 15.23 -0.19 -0.77
CA GLY A 214 15.47 1.04 -1.51
C GLY A 214 16.15 2.12 -0.67
N SER A 215 16.14 3.37 -1.14
CA SER A 215 16.85 4.49 -0.50
C SER A 215 15.92 5.64 -0.10
N THR A 216 16.17 6.25 1.07
CA THR A 216 15.45 7.46 1.53
C THR A 216 16.16 8.76 1.15
N LYS A 217 17.35 8.68 0.53
CA LYS A 217 18.25 9.81 0.29
C LYS A 217 17.81 10.63 -0.93
N THR A 218 16.70 11.34 -0.83
CA THR A 218 16.07 12.10 -1.93
C THR A 218 17.02 13.09 -2.61
N LYS A 219 17.95 13.69 -1.87
CA LYS A 219 18.96 14.62 -2.42
C LYS A 219 19.95 13.99 -3.41
N LEU A 220 20.10 12.67 -3.40
CA LEU A 220 21.01 11.94 -4.29
C LEU A 220 20.30 11.38 -5.52
N VAL A 221 18.98 11.54 -5.61
CA VAL A 221 18.21 10.98 -6.72
C VAL A 221 18.53 11.73 -8.02
N LYS A 222 18.60 10.98 -9.12
CA LYS A 222 18.67 11.54 -10.47
C LYS A 222 17.31 11.39 -11.14
N ILE A 223 16.66 12.51 -11.44
CA ILE A 223 15.44 12.52 -12.25
C ILE A 223 15.85 12.57 -13.72
N VAL A 224 15.38 11.60 -14.50
CA VAL A 224 15.63 11.52 -15.94
C VAL A 224 14.31 11.75 -16.67
N PRO A 225 14.20 12.80 -17.52
CA PRO A 225 13.03 12.97 -18.37
C PRO A 225 12.99 11.86 -19.42
N VAL A 226 11.79 11.42 -19.76
CA VAL A 226 11.54 10.48 -20.86
C VAL A 226 10.84 11.28 -21.95
N ASP A 227 11.50 11.37 -23.11
CA ASP A 227 11.00 12.06 -24.31
C ASP A 227 10.08 11.16 -25.14
#